data_AF-A0A7C4CYP8-F1
#
_entry.id   AF-A0A7C4CYP8-F1
#
_cell.length_a   1.000
_cell.length_b   1.000
_cell.length_c   1.000
_cell.angle_alpha   90.00
_cell.angle_beta   90.00
_cell.angle_gamma   90.00
#
_symmetry.space_group_name_H-M   'P 1'
#
loop_
_entity.id
_entity.type
_entity.pdbx_description
1 polymer ?
#
loop_
_entity_poly.entity_id
_entity_poly.type
_entity_poly.pdbx_seq_one_letter_code
_entity_poly.pdbx_strand_id
1 'polypeptide(L)'
;MRLLLLLILWALAALAGPEKLDPILRMLVEAPAELRPAVLAPYGEEPDPCLPVFVELQSGAVGWELPGARSLFGHLATATVPLSRLPRLAEHPGVLRIWASRPLEPLLDRSVPEIGAPALWYGTPGTTGQGVVLGIVDSGVDVLHPAFRTETGGSRLLFYWDQTSPGMGWFPPFWGDEPGEGLYGRVYERRDLEAALRAGTNPAPDALGHGTHVAGIAAGGSALGLPGVAPGADLVVVKTNFYEDSVLDGIRFVLEAARYLGRPAVVNLSLGGHAGSHDGRSPLERAVDLLA
;
A
#
# COMPACT_ATOMS: atom_id res chain seq x y z
N MET A 1 -34.13 -65.99 11.72
CA MET A 1 -34.23 -64.56 11.37
C MET A 1 -32.86 -64.05 10.97
N ARG A 2 -32.61 -63.86 9.66
CA ARG A 2 -31.38 -63.22 9.18
C ARG A 2 -31.62 -61.71 9.13
N LEU A 3 -30.88 -60.97 9.96
CA LEU A 3 -30.89 -59.51 10.00
C LEU A 3 -30.18 -58.99 8.75
N LEU A 4 -30.90 -58.28 7.87
CA LEU A 4 -30.30 -57.58 6.73
C LEU A 4 -29.84 -56.21 7.24
N LEU A 5 -28.53 -56.04 7.43
CA LEU A 5 -27.93 -54.76 7.81
C LEU A 5 -27.77 -53.91 6.53
N LEU A 6 -28.64 -52.91 6.35
CA LEU A 6 -28.51 -51.93 5.27
C LEU A 6 -27.51 -50.85 5.72
N LEU A 7 -26.25 -51.00 5.34
CA LEU A 7 -25.22 -49.98 5.48
C LEU A 7 -25.39 -48.96 4.34
N ILE A 8 -26.08 -47.86 4.62
CA ILE A 8 -26.11 -46.70 3.73
C ILE A 8 -24.78 -45.95 3.94
N LEU A 9 -23.77 -46.32 3.15
CA LEU A 9 -22.58 -45.51 2.96
C LEU A 9 -23.00 -44.21 2.25
N TRP A 10 -23.13 -43.12 3.01
CA TRP A 10 -23.00 -41.78 2.43
C TRP A 10 -21.54 -41.64 1.99
N ALA A 11 -21.22 -42.12 0.79
CA ALA A 11 -20.15 -41.48 0.05
C ALA A 11 -20.60 -40.02 -0.08
N LEU A 12 -19.83 -39.08 0.48
CA LEU A 12 -19.85 -37.71 -0.02
C LEU A 12 -19.46 -37.82 -1.49
N ALA A 13 -20.44 -38.05 -2.35
CA ALA A 13 -20.28 -37.88 -3.77
C ALA A 13 -19.89 -36.42 -3.92
N ALA A 14 -18.64 -36.17 -4.32
CA ALA A 14 -18.22 -34.86 -4.77
C ALA A 14 -19.22 -34.47 -5.86
N LEU A 15 -20.11 -33.55 -5.52
CA LEU A 15 -21.24 -33.12 -6.33
C LEU A 15 -20.74 -32.70 -7.72
N ALA A 16 -20.93 -33.53 -8.76
CA ALA A 16 -20.48 -33.19 -10.11
C ALA A 16 -21.58 -32.43 -10.84
N GLY A 17 -21.29 -31.18 -11.20
CA GLY A 17 -22.27 -30.33 -11.88
C GLY A 17 -22.19 -28.86 -11.49
N PRO A 18 -23.17 -28.04 -11.94
CA PRO A 18 -23.20 -26.59 -11.72
C PRO A 18 -23.16 -26.20 -10.25
N GLU A 19 -23.46 -27.12 -9.34
CA GLU A 19 -23.40 -26.89 -7.91
C GLU A 19 -21.99 -26.62 -7.35
N LYS A 20 -20.93 -26.98 -8.07
CA LYS A 20 -19.56 -26.58 -7.71
C LYS A 20 -19.26 -25.13 -8.05
N LEU A 21 -20.05 -24.49 -8.92
CA LEU A 21 -19.94 -23.08 -9.23
C LEU A 21 -20.51 -22.25 -8.09
N ASP A 22 -19.84 -21.15 -7.74
CA ASP A 22 -20.39 -20.15 -6.83
C ASP A 22 -21.63 -19.44 -7.44
N PRO A 23 -22.42 -18.71 -6.62
CA PRO A 23 -23.64 -18.09 -7.11
C PRO A 23 -23.44 -17.09 -8.27
N ILE A 24 -22.30 -16.39 -8.31
CA ILE A 24 -22.00 -15.42 -9.37
C ILE A 24 -21.75 -16.17 -10.67
N LEU A 25 -20.91 -17.21 -10.64
CA LEU A 25 -20.63 -18.03 -11.82
C LEU A 25 -21.87 -18.75 -12.33
N ARG A 26 -22.74 -19.26 -11.44
CA ARG A 26 -24.03 -19.85 -11.87
C ARG A 26 -24.90 -18.82 -12.55
N MET A 27 -25.06 -17.64 -11.95
CA MET A 27 -25.82 -16.54 -12.55
C MET A 27 -25.28 -16.18 -13.94
N LEU A 28 -23.95 -16.13 -14.11
CA LEU A 28 -23.30 -15.82 -15.39
C LEU A 28 -23.56 -16.92 -16.43
N VAL A 29 -23.41 -18.20 -16.05
CA VAL A 29 -23.61 -19.36 -16.92
C VAL A 29 -25.09 -19.50 -17.34
N GLU A 30 -26.00 -19.28 -16.40
CA GLU A 30 -27.45 -19.47 -16.57
C GLU A 30 -28.17 -18.20 -17.06
N ALA A 31 -27.46 -17.09 -17.23
CA ALA A 31 -28.03 -15.81 -17.66
C ALA A 31 -28.85 -15.99 -18.95
N PRO A 32 -30.13 -15.55 -18.98
CA PRO A 32 -30.95 -15.50 -20.20
C PRO A 32 -30.27 -14.67 -21.29
N ALA A 33 -30.49 -15.03 -22.56
CA ALA A 33 -29.83 -14.39 -23.69
C ALA A 33 -30.02 -12.87 -23.72
N GLU A 34 -31.17 -12.39 -23.25
CA GLU A 34 -31.51 -10.97 -23.19
C GLU A 34 -30.69 -10.21 -22.12
N LEU A 35 -30.29 -10.87 -21.04
CA LEU A 35 -29.55 -10.27 -19.92
C LEU A 35 -28.04 -10.49 -20.02
N ARG A 36 -27.58 -11.46 -20.82
CA ARG A 36 -26.15 -11.77 -21.00
C ARG A 36 -25.27 -10.55 -21.28
N PRO A 37 -25.61 -9.63 -22.19
CA PRO A 37 -24.76 -8.47 -22.45
C PRO A 37 -24.53 -7.60 -21.20
N ALA A 38 -25.58 -7.35 -20.42
CA ALA A 38 -25.49 -6.53 -19.22
C ALA A 38 -24.71 -7.22 -18.08
N VAL A 39 -24.92 -8.52 -17.90
CA VAL A 39 -24.28 -9.28 -16.81
C VAL A 39 -22.81 -9.60 -17.14
N LEU A 40 -22.44 -9.72 -18.42
CA LEU A 40 -21.08 -9.99 -18.87
C LEU A 40 -20.24 -8.73 -19.14
N ALA A 41 -20.85 -7.55 -19.28
CA ALA A 41 -20.14 -6.31 -19.56
C ALA A 41 -18.89 -6.06 -18.68
N PRO A 42 -18.87 -6.37 -17.35
CA PRO A 42 -17.68 -6.19 -16.53
C PRO A 42 -16.50 -7.12 -16.89
N TYR A 43 -16.74 -8.18 -17.67
CA TYR A 43 -15.78 -9.23 -18.00
C TYR A 43 -15.32 -9.18 -19.46
N GLY A 44 -15.82 -8.24 -20.25
CA GLY A 44 -15.46 -8.02 -21.65
C GLY A 44 -16.67 -8.03 -22.59
N GLU A 45 -16.46 -7.58 -23.83
CA GLU A 45 -17.50 -7.51 -24.87
C GLU A 45 -17.59 -8.79 -25.72
N GLU A 46 -16.72 -9.77 -25.46
CA GLU A 46 -16.68 -11.00 -26.24
C GLU A 46 -17.89 -11.92 -25.93
N PRO A 47 -18.38 -12.70 -26.90
CA PRO A 47 -19.51 -13.62 -26.70
C PRO A 47 -19.25 -14.74 -25.67
N ASP A 48 -17.99 -15.09 -25.43
CA ASP A 48 -17.56 -16.11 -24.46
C ASP A 48 -16.36 -15.61 -23.64
N PRO A 49 -16.59 -14.67 -22.70
CA PRO A 49 -15.51 -14.01 -22.00
C PRO A 49 -14.77 -15.00 -21.09
N CYS A 50 -13.46 -14.79 -21.00
CA CYS A 50 -12.58 -15.55 -20.11
C CYS A 50 -12.65 -14.99 -18.69
N LEU A 51 -13.17 -15.78 -17.74
CA LEU A 51 -13.37 -15.37 -16.36
C LEU A 51 -12.20 -15.79 -15.47
N PRO A 52 -11.63 -14.87 -14.67
CA PRO A 52 -10.69 -15.25 -13.62
C PRO A 52 -11.45 -15.97 -12.50
N VAL A 53 -10.95 -17.12 -12.07
CA VAL A 53 -11.58 -17.97 -11.06
C VAL A 53 -10.56 -18.52 -10.06
N PHE A 54 -11.05 -18.81 -8.86
CA PHE A 54 -10.40 -19.72 -7.92
C PHE A 54 -11.00 -21.11 -8.06
N VAL A 55 -10.17 -22.15 -8.07
CA VAL A 55 -10.58 -23.55 -8.17
C VAL A 55 -10.03 -24.29 -6.96
N GLU A 56 -10.91 -24.83 -6.12
CA GLU A 56 -10.56 -25.79 -5.08
C GLU A 56 -10.46 -27.18 -5.70
N LEU A 57 -9.34 -27.85 -5.48
CA LEU A 57 -9.01 -29.16 -6.02
C LEU A 57 -9.04 -30.20 -4.90
N GLN A 58 -9.44 -31.43 -5.24
CA GLN A 58 -9.36 -32.54 -4.30
C GLN A 58 -7.89 -32.86 -4.00
N SER A 59 -7.56 -33.12 -2.73
CA SER A 59 -6.22 -33.55 -2.33
C SER A 59 -5.78 -34.78 -3.13
N GLY A 60 -4.70 -34.66 -3.91
CA GLY A 60 -4.20 -35.72 -4.80
C GLY A 60 -4.55 -35.55 -6.29
N ALA A 61 -5.30 -34.52 -6.70
CA ALA A 61 -5.52 -34.17 -8.12
C ALA A 61 -4.27 -33.59 -8.83
N VAL A 62 -3.07 -33.87 -8.30
CA VAL A 62 -1.77 -33.25 -8.63
C VAL A 62 -1.26 -33.63 -10.04
N GLY A 63 -1.99 -34.47 -10.78
CA GLY A 63 -1.62 -34.90 -12.15
C GLY A 63 -2.54 -34.39 -13.26
N TRP A 64 -3.62 -33.66 -12.95
CA TRP A 64 -4.50 -33.09 -13.98
C TRP A 64 -4.10 -31.66 -14.30
N GLU A 65 -3.87 -31.37 -15.58
CA GLU A 65 -3.67 -30.01 -16.06
C GLU A 65 -5.01 -29.26 -16.05
N LEU A 66 -5.22 -28.46 -14.99
CA LEU A 66 -6.34 -27.54 -14.88
C LEU A 66 -6.30 -26.55 -16.08
N PRO A 67 -7.31 -26.55 -16.97
CA PRO A 67 -7.31 -25.64 -18.11
C PRO A 67 -7.27 -24.18 -17.68
N GLY A 68 -6.34 -23.42 -18.26
CA GLY A 68 -6.19 -21.99 -17.95
C GLY A 68 -5.60 -21.70 -16.58
N ALA A 69 -5.02 -22.70 -15.89
CA ALA A 69 -4.34 -22.49 -14.61
C ALA A 69 -3.22 -21.45 -14.72
N ARG A 70 -3.14 -20.58 -13.71
CA ARG A 70 -2.13 -19.53 -13.57
C ARG A 70 -1.21 -19.80 -12.39
N SER A 71 -1.75 -20.23 -11.25
CA SER A 71 -0.97 -20.50 -10.04
C SER A 71 -1.63 -21.58 -9.18
N LEU A 72 -0.82 -22.33 -8.44
CA LEU A 72 -1.26 -23.39 -7.52
C LEU A 72 -0.75 -23.11 -6.10
N PHE A 73 -1.66 -23.18 -5.14
CA PHE A 73 -1.50 -22.92 -3.71
C PHE A 73 -2.01 -24.13 -2.92
N GLY A 74 -1.21 -25.19 -2.90
CA GLY A 74 -1.63 -26.47 -2.30
C GLY A 74 -2.82 -27.07 -3.06
N HIS A 75 -4.02 -27.01 -2.48
CA HIS A 75 -5.26 -27.51 -3.07
C HIS A 75 -6.12 -26.41 -3.71
N LEU A 76 -5.64 -25.16 -3.76
CA LEU A 76 -6.32 -24.05 -4.42
C LEU A 76 -5.53 -23.62 -5.65
N ALA A 77 -6.20 -23.35 -6.76
CA ALA A 77 -5.58 -22.83 -7.97
C ALA A 77 -6.29 -21.55 -8.44
N THR A 78 -5.55 -20.65 -9.08
CA THR A 78 -6.15 -19.59 -9.88
C THR A 78 -6.14 -20.02 -11.34
N ALA A 79 -7.21 -19.72 -12.07
CA ALA A 79 -7.31 -20.00 -13.49
C ALA A 79 -8.08 -18.91 -14.22
N THR A 80 -7.88 -18.82 -15.54
CA THR A 80 -8.72 -18.02 -16.42
C THR A 80 -9.44 -18.98 -17.37
N VAL A 81 -10.78 -19.03 -17.29
CA VAL A 81 -11.57 -20.07 -17.95
C VAL A 81 -12.68 -19.41 -18.78
N PRO A 82 -12.87 -19.77 -20.07
CA PRO A 82 -14.02 -19.30 -20.84
C PRO A 82 -15.33 -19.63 -20.14
N LEU A 83 -16.29 -18.70 -20.14
CA LEU A 83 -17.60 -18.88 -19.51
C LEU A 83 -18.27 -20.20 -19.94
N SER A 84 -18.19 -20.54 -21.23
CA SER A 84 -18.73 -21.77 -21.81
C SER A 84 -18.09 -23.07 -21.28
N ARG A 85 -16.88 -22.98 -20.72
CA ARG A 85 -16.11 -24.12 -20.21
C ARG A 85 -16.31 -24.36 -18.73
N LEU A 86 -16.88 -23.41 -17.98
CA LEU A 86 -17.10 -23.53 -16.54
C LEU A 86 -17.99 -24.73 -16.15
N PRO A 87 -19.10 -25.05 -16.85
CA PRO A 87 -19.90 -26.23 -16.51
C PRO A 87 -19.10 -27.53 -16.63
N ARG A 88 -18.35 -27.69 -17.73
CA ARG A 88 -17.49 -28.86 -17.95
C ARG A 88 -16.36 -28.94 -16.91
N LEU A 89 -15.86 -27.80 -16.47
CA LEU A 89 -14.85 -27.74 -15.43
C LEU A 89 -15.41 -28.21 -14.07
N ALA A 90 -16.65 -27.81 -13.75
CA ALA A 90 -17.36 -28.19 -12.54
C ALA A 90 -17.72 -29.71 -12.50
N GLU A 91 -17.87 -30.35 -13.65
CA GLU A 91 -18.06 -31.79 -13.76
C GLU A 91 -16.80 -32.60 -13.41
N HIS A 92 -15.61 -32.00 -13.46
CA HIS A 92 -14.36 -32.72 -13.22
C HIS A 92 -14.30 -33.27 -11.78
N PRO A 93 -13.96 -34.55 -11.57
CA PRO A 93 -13.94 -35.16 -10.24
C PRO A 93 -12.87 -34.56 -9.34
N GLY A 94 -11.77 -34.08 -9.92
CA GLY A 94 -10.69 -33.41 -9.19
C GLY A 94 -10.99 -31.98 -8.76
N VAL A 95 -12.11 -31.38 -9.22
CA VAL A 95 -12.56 -30.06 -8.78
C VAL A 95 -13.56 -30.24 -7.65
N LEU A 96 -13.40 -29.51 -6.54
CA LEU A 96 -14.33 -29.46 -5.42
C LEU A 96 -15.24 -28.22 -5.50
N ARG A 97 -14.68 -27.07 -5.88
CA ARG A 97 -15.43 -25.80 -5.96
C ARG A 97 -14.76 -24.81 -6.91
N ILE A 98 -15.55 -23.91 -7.49
CA ILE A 98 -15.09 -22.83 -8.36
C ILE A 98 -15.74 -21.52 -7.91
N TRP A 99 -14.95 -20.47 -7.66
CA TRP A 99 -15.43 -19.13 -7.34
C TRP A 99 -15.01 -18.13 -8.39
N ALA A 100 -15.88 -17.15 -8.65
CA ALA A 100 -15.50 -15.98 -9.43
C ALA A 100 -14.43 -15.19 -8.67
N SER A 101 -13.33 -14.84 -9.34
CA SER A 101 -12.44 -13.80 -8.82
C SER A 101 -13.17 -12.47 -8.90
N ARG A 102 -13.20 -11.74 -7.79
CA ARG A 102 -13.89 -10.46 -7.68
C ARG A 102 -12.92 -9.32 -7.93
N PRO A 103 -13.33 -8.25 -8.64
CA PRO A 103 -12.51 -7.04 -8.70
C PRO A 103 -12.34 -6.47 -7.30
N LEU A 104 -11.14 -5.99 -7.00
CA LEU A 104 -10.86 -5.18 -5.81
C LEU A 104 -10.68 -3.74 -6.26
N GLU A 105 -11.20 -2.81 -5.48
CA GLU A 105 -11.10 -1.38 -5.76
C GLU A 105 -9.99 -0.75 -4.91
N PRO A 106 -9.19 0.19 -5.46
CA PRO A 106 -8.36 1.06 -4.63
C PRO A 106 -9.26 1.97 -3.79
N LEU A 107 -9.03 2.03 -2.47
CA LEU A 107 -9.91 2.74 -1.52
C LEU A 107 -9.21 3.83 -0.71
N LEU A 108 -7.98 4.19 -1.07
CA LEU A 108 -7.20 5.17 -0.31
C LEU A 108 -7.71 6.62 -0.46
N ASP A 109 -8.57 6.89 -1.43
CA ASP A 109 -9.32 8.14 -1.60
C ASP A 109 -10.47 8.31 -0.59
N ARG A 110 -10.97 7.21 -0.01
CA ARG A 110 -12.09 7.23 0.95
C ARG A 110 -11.66 7.35 2.41
N SER A 111 -10.43 6.97 2.73
CA SER A 111 -9.91 6.93 4.10
C SER A 111 -10.03 8.27 4.82
N VAL A 112 -9.65 9.36 4.16
CA VAL A 112 -9.64 10.71 4.76
C VAL A 112 -11.05 11.20 5.15
N PRO A 113 -12.08 11.09 4.29
CA PRO A 113 -13.47 11.28 4.70
C PRO A 113 -13.94 10.34 5.81
N GLU A 114 -13.60 9.04 5.72
CA GLU A 114 -14.07 8.00 6.64
C GLU A 114 -13.60 8.26 8.08
N ILE A 115 -12.35 8.72 8.27
CA ILE A 115 -11.81 9.06 9.59
C ILE A 115 -12.28 10.43 10.11
N GLY A 116 -13.09 11.16 9.34
CA GLY A 116 -13.64 12.45 9.75
C GLY A 116 -12.67 13.63 9.67
N ALA A 117 -11.53 13.52 8.97
CA ALA A 117 -10.56 14.61 8.84
C ALA A 117 -11.19 15.92 8.28
N PRO A 118 -12.10 15.89 7.29
CA PRO A 118 -12.76 17.11 6.80
C PRO A 118 -13.52 17.88 7.89
N ALA A 119 -14.07 17.20 8.90
CA ALA A 119 -14.77 17.86 10.00
C ALA A 119 -13.82 18.72 10.86
N LEU A 120 -12.54 18.34 10.95
CA LEU A 120 -11.52 19.13 11.64
C LEU A 120 -11.03 20.31 10.79
N TRP A 121 -10.91 20.12 9.47
CA TRP A 121 -10.45 21.18 8.57
C TRP A 121 -11.42 22.37 8.55
N TYR A 122 -12.72 22.10 8.54
CA TYR A 122 -13.79 23.09 8.47
C TYR A 122 -14.47 23.38 9.82
N GLY A 123 -13.94 22.80 10.91
CA GLY A 123 -14.46 22.97 12.26
C GLY A 123 -14.23 24.39 12.82
N THR A 124 -14.57 24.61 14.09
CA THR A 124 -14.29 25.87 14.79
C THR A 124 -13.59 25.61 16.12
N PRO A 125 -12.29 25.94 16.26
CA PRO A 125 -11.41 26.42 15.19
C PRO A 125 -11.06 25.29 14.20
N GLY A 126 -10.99 25.62 12.91
CA GLY A 126 -10.58 24.67 11.87
C GLY A 126 -9.06 24.49 11.87
N THR A 127 -8.58 23.29 11.56
CA THR A 127 -7.14 23.01 11.47
C THR A 127 -6.82 22.01 10.38
N THR A 128 -5.75 22.27 9.63
CA THR A 128 -5.21 21.40 8.57
C THR A 128 -3.75 20.99 8.84
N GLY A 129 -3.27 21.18 10.07
CA GLY A 129 -1.89 20.90 10.48
C GLY A 129 -0.91 22.08 10.36
N GLN A 130 -1.42 23.30 10.21
CA GLN A 130 -0.60 24.48 9.93
C GLN A 130 0.33 24.77 11.11
N GLY A 131 1.58 25.10 10.79
CA GLY A 131 2.62 25.32 11.81
C GLY A 131 3.23 24.04 12.38
N VAL A 132 2.71 22.85 12.04
CA VAL A 132 3.30 21.55 12.41
C VAL A 132 4.32 21.11 11.37
N VAL A 133 5.44 20.54 11.82
CA VAL A 133 6.38 19.80 10.97
C VAL A 133 5.98 18.33 10.98
N LEU A 134 5.70 17.77 9.81
CA LEU A 134 5.55 16.33 9.62
C LEU A 134 6.84 15.75 9.06
N GLY A 135 7.49 14.90 9.86
CA GLY A 135 8.66 14.11 9.50
C GLY A 135 8.28 12.84 8.78
N ILE A 136 8.89 12.58 7.63
CA ILE A 136 8.78 11.30 6.91
C ILE A 136 10.16 10.67 6.86
N VAL A 137 10.38 9.56 7.58
CA VAL A 137 11.61 8.75 7.49
C VAL A 137 11.27 7.48 6.74
N ASP A 138 11.61 7.42 5.45
CA ASP A 138 11.13 6.39 4.52
C ASP A 138 12.05 6.30 3.27
N SER A 139 11.58 5.82 2.11
CA SER A 139 12.33 5.73 0.86
C SER A 139 12.58 7.08 0.17
N GLY A 140 12.13 8.17 0.78
CA GLY A 140 12.17 9.52 0.24
C GLY A 140 10.81 10.03 -0.21
N VAL A 141 10.78 11.20 -0.85
CA VAL A 141 9.57 11.80 -1.42
C VAL A 141 9.88 12.37 -2.80
N ASP A 142 9.00 12.19 -3.78
CA ASP A 142 9.09 12.90 -5.05
C ASP A 142 8.84 14.40 -4.87
N VAL A 143 9.91 15.18 -4.83
CA VAL A 143 9.86 16.63 -4.62
C VAL A 143 9.14 17.37 -5.74
N LEU A 144 9.01 16.77 -6.93
CA LEU A 144 8.30 17.38 -8.06
C LEU A 144 6.79 17.19 -7.99
N HIS A 145 6.32 16.28 -7.13
CA HIS A 145 4.93 15.87 -7.07
C HIS A 145 4.01 17.05 -6.65
N PRO A 146 2.91 17.33 -7.39
CA PRO A 146 2.05 18.49 -7.11
C PRO A 146 1.44 18.51 -5.70
N ALA A 147 1.25 17.34 -5.07
CA ALA A 147 0.72 17.26 -3.70
C ALA A 147 1.63 17.90 -2.66
N PHE A 148 2.94 18.03 -2.92
CA PHE A 148 3.89 18.62 -1.97
C PHE A 148 4.23 20.07 -2.29
N ARG A 149 3.36 20.73 -3.06
CA ARG A 149 3.48 22.15 -3.40
C ARG A 149 2.68 23.04 -2.47
N THR A 150 3.18 24.26 -2.25
CA THR A 150 2.43 25.35 -1.64
C THR A 150 1.35 25.84 -2.61
N GLU A 151 0.41 26.63 -2.13
CA GLU A 151 -0.61 27.27 -3.00
C GLU A 151 0.00 28.15 -4.10
N THR A 152 1.17 28.73 -3.83
CA THR A 152 1.95 29.54 -4.79
C THR A 152 2.83 28.71 -5.73
N GLY A 153 2.81 27.38 -5.61
CA GLY A 153 3.57 26.46 -6.46
C GLY A 153 5.00 26.16 -6.01
N GLY A 154 5.44 26.70 -4.88
CA GLY A 154 6.72 26.36 -4.24
C GLY A 154 6.67 25.01 -3.53
N SER A 155 7.77 24.59 -2.91
CA SER A 155 7.90 23.36 -2.12
C SER A 155 7.33 23.53 -0.71
N ARG A 156 6.63 22.50 -0.21
CA ARG A 156 6.27 22.36 1.22
C ARG A 156 7.35 21.65 2.04
N LEU A 157 8.38 21.12 1.40
CA LEU A 157 9.50 20.50 2.09
C LEU A 157 10.43 21.62 2.62
N LEU A 158 10.71 21.56 3.91
CA LEU A 158 11.62 22.47 4.60
C LEU A 158 13.06 21.97 4.51
N PHE A 159 13.24 20.68 4.76
CA PHE A 159 14.51 19.98 4.66
C PHE A 159 14.29 18.59 4.07
N TYR A 160 15.27 18.11 3.30
CA TYR A 160 15.32 16.75 2.78
C TYR A 160 16.73 16.20 3.02
N TRP A 161 16.87 15.10 3.76
CA TRP A 161 18.12 14.37 3.91
C TRP A 161 18.08 13.04 3.14
N ASP A 162 18.89 12.92 2.08
CA ASP A 162 19.13 11.66 1.39
C ASP A 162 20.34 10.94 1.98
N GLN A 163 20.10 10.01 2.91
CA GLN A 163 21.11 9.17 3.57
C GLN A 163 21.79 8.18 2.61
N THR A 164 21.19 7.93 1.44
CA THR A 164 21.69 6.97 0.45
C THR A 164 22.64 7.61 -0.57
N SER A 165 22.70 8.94 -0.60
CA SER A 165 23.54 9.68 -1.54
C SER A 165 25.02 9.59 -1.15
N PRO A 166 25.94 9.32 -2.09
CA PRO A 166 27.36 9.33 -1.81
C PRO A 166 27.88 10.75 -1.57
N GLY A 167 28.82 10.88 -0.63
CA GLY A 167 29.54 12.12 -0.33
C GLY A 167 28.98 12.90 0.86
N MET A 168 29.70 13.96 1.22
CA MET A 168 29.34 14.87 2.32
C MET A 168 28.52 16.03 1.74
N GLY A 169 27.26 16.18 2.15
CA GLY A 169 26.40 17.29 1.74
C GLY A 169 26.67 18.61 2.45
N TRP A 170 25.76 19.57 2.24
CA TRP A 170 25.64 20.76 3.09
C TRP A 170 25.12 20.37 4.49
N PHE A 171 25.55 21.10 5.52
CA PHE A 171 25.13 20.85 6.89
C PHE A 171 24.13 21.90 7.34
N PRO A 172 22.94 21.49 7.82
CA PRO A 172 22.00 22.43 8.39
C PRO A 172 22.51 23.01 9.70
N PRO A 173 22.10 24.27 10.01
CA PRO A 173 22.61 25.02 11.16
C PRO A 173 22.28 24.39 12.51
N PHE A 174 21.36 23.43 12.56
CA PHE A 174 20.95 22.73 13.77
C PHE A 174 21.75 21.44 14.05
N TRP A 175 22.67 21.05 13.17
CA TRP A 175 23.56 19.91 13.38
C TRP A 175 24.75 20.26 14.29
N GLY A 176 24.91 21.53 14.70
CA GLY A 176 25.97 22.00 15.59
C GLY A 176 27.31 22.31 14.91
N ASP A 177 28.30 22.75 15.69
CA ASP A 177 29.61 23.26 15.22
C ASP A 177 30.71 22.18 15.09
N GLU A 178 30.47 20.93 15.49
CA GLU A 178 31.48 19.87 15.39
C GLU A 178 31.19 18.95 14.20
N PRO A 179 31.98 19.01 13.10
CA PRO A 179 31.97 17.95 12.12
C PRO A 179 32.69 16.73 12.74
N GLY A 180 31.98 16.00 13.60
CA GLY A 180 32.40 14.70 14.09
C GLY A 180 32.38 13.67 12.95
N GLU A 181 33.30 12.70 13.02
CA GLU A 181 33.35 11.54 12.14
C GLU A 181 31.98 10.82 12.14
N GLY A 182 31.40 10.57 10.95
CA GLY A 182 30.12 9.86 10.81
C GLY A 182 29.03 10.57 10.00
N LEU A 183 29.32 11.70 9.37
CA LEU A 183 28.35 12.39 8.51
C LEU A 183 28.25 11.71 7.13
N TYR A 184 27.03 11.42 6.71
CA TYR A 184 26.74 10.70 5.47
C TYR A 184 25.49 11.23 4.79
N GLY A 185 25.37 10.95 3.50
CA GLY A 185 24.25 11.45 2.71
C GLY A 185 24.34 12.94 2.41
N ARG A 186 23.25 13.46 1.86
CA ARG A 186 23.15 14.84 1.40
C ARG A 186 21.87 15.50 1.88
N VAL A 187 22.01 16.66 2.51
CA VAL A 187 20.88 17.49 2.92
C VAL A 187 20.61 18.57 1.88
N TYR A 188 19.33 18.82 1.65
CA TYR A 188 18.80 19.91 0.83
C TYR A 188 17.90 20.77 1.72
N GLU A 189 18.12 22.08 1.72
CA GLU A 189 17.18 23.03 2.29
C GLU A 189 16.09 23.39 1.28
N ARG A 190 15.00 24.00 1.74
CA ARG A 190 13.90 24.44 0.86
C ARG A 190 14.40 25.20 -0.37
N ARG A 191 15.40 26.07 -0.22
CA ARG A 191 15.97 26.83 -1.34
C ARG A 191 16.50 25.93 -2.46
N ASP A 192 17.19 24.84 -2.11
CA ASP A 192 17.71 23.88 -3.09
C ASP A 192 16.57 23.14 -3.79
N LEU A 193 15.56 22.72 -3.02
CA LEU A 193 14.38 22.03 -3.52
C LEU A 193 13.57 22.92 -4.48
N GLU A 194 13.44 24.20 -4.15
CA GLU A 194 12.80 25.21 -4.99
C GLU A 194 13.58 25.46 -6.29
N ALA A 195 14.92 25.44 -6.23
CA ALA A 195 15.75 25.54 -7.43
C ALA A 195 15.57 24.31 -8.32
N ALA A 196 15.52 23.11 -7.73
CA ALA A 196 15.28 21.88 -8.45
C ALA A 196 13.88 21.84 -9.10
N LEU A 197 12.85 22.27 -8.37
CA LEU A 197 11.48 22.44 -8.89
C LEU A 197 11.44 23.34 -10.12
N ARG A 198 12.09 24.51 -10.08
CA ARG A 198 12.15 25.43 -11.23
C ARG A 198 12.92 24.84 -12.41
N ALA A 199 13.93 24.03 -12.15
CA ALA A 199 14.71 23.34 -13.17
C ALA A 199 14.03 22.07 -13.70
N GLY A 200 12.93 21.63 -13.08
CA GLY A 200 12.29 20.35 -13.40
C GLY A 200 13.15 19.14 -13.04
N THR A 201 14.06 19.28 -12.08
CA THR A 201 14.96 18.21 -11.62
C THR A 201 14.54 17.69 -10.25
N ASN A 202 14.77 16.41 -9.99
CA ASN A 202 14.58 15.81 -8.66
C ASN A 202 15.96 15.38 -8.13
N PRO A 203 16.52 16.07 -7.12
CA PRO A 203 17.87 15.81 -6.65
C PRO A 203 17.97 14.56 -5.78
N ALA A 204 16.84 14.07 -5.24
CA ALA A 204 16.75 12.88 -4.41
C ALA A 204 15.45 12.11 -4.74
N PRO A 205 15.39 11.44 -5.91
CA PRO A 205 14.18 10.77 -6.34
C PRO A 205 13.86 9.58 -5.42
N ASP A 206 12.57 9.43 -5.12
CA ASP A 206 12.00 8.26 -4.45
C ASP A 206 11.70 7.19 -5.50
N ALA A 207 12.70 6.36 -5.81
CA ALA A 207 12.58 5.30 -6.81
C ALA A 207 11.65 4.15 -6.37
N LEU A 208 11.42 4.01 -5.05
CA LEU A 208 10.52 2.98 -4.52
C LEU A 208 9.06 3.47 -4.51
N GLY A 209 8.83 4.77 -4.32
CA GLY A 209 7.51 5.41 -4.28
C GLY A 209 6.78 5.25 -2.95
N HIS A 210 7.30 4.45 -2.01
CA HIS A 210 6.65 4.16 -0.74
C HIS A 210 6.53 5.43 0.13
N GLY A 211 7.63 6.15 0.33
CA GLY A 211 7.64 7.37 1.13
C GLY A 211 6.81 8.50 0.49
N THR A 212 6.81 8.63 -0.83
CA THR A 212 5.92 9.56 -1.56
C THR A 212 4.45 9.26 -1.26
N HIS A 213 4.07 7.97 -1.30
CA HIS A 213 2.70 7.54 -1.00
C HIS A 213 2.32 7.80 0.46
N VAL A 214 3.20 7.46 1.41
CA VAL A 214 3.03 7.71 2.84
C VAL A 214 2.87 9.21 3.14
N ALA A 215 3.76 10.04 2.58
CA ALA A 215 3.69 11.49 2.72
C ALA A 215 2.39 12.06 2.13
N GLY A 216 1.91 11.48 1.01
CA GLY A 216 0.64 11.83 0.39
C GLY A 216 -0.56 11.59 1.30
N ILE A 217 -0.64 10.40 1.92
CA ILE A 217 -1.69 10.08 2.90
C ILE A 217 -1.68 11.06 4.07
N ALA A 218 -0.49 11.31 4.62
CA ALA A 218 -0.38 12.08 5.85
C ALA A 218 -0.58 13.59 5.62
N ALA A 219 -0.04 14.16 4.55
CA ALA A 219 -0.02 15.60 4.35
C ALA A 219 -0.11 16.07 2.89
N GLY A 220 -0.51 15.21 1.95
CA GLY A 220 -0.74 15.61 0.55
C GLY A 220 -1.63 16.85 0.46
N GLY A 221 -1.23 17.83 -0.35
CA GLY A 221 -1.98 19.07 -0.56
C GLY A 221 -3.19 18.85 -1.48
N SER A 222 -4.11 19.80 -1.46
CA SER A 222 -5.40 19.69 -2.18
C SER A 222 -5.31 19.84 -3.70
N ALA A 223 -4.12 20.08 -4.27
CA ALA A 223 -3.94 20.38 -5.71
C ALA A 223 -4.46 19.28 -6.65
N LEU A 224 -4.51 18.03 -6.17
CA LEU A 224 -4.99 16.88 -6.95
C LEU A 224 -6.41 16.44 -6.57
N GLY A 225 -7.12 17.21 -5.72
CA GLY A 225 -8.44 16.84 -5.20
C GLY A 225 -8.41 15.66 -4.21
N LEU A 226 -7.22 15.17 -3.85
CA LEU A 226 -6.98 14.06 -2.92
C LEU A 226 -6.05 14.53 -1.79
N PRO A 227 -6.50 15.44 -0.91
CA PRO A 227 -5.69 15.90 0.22
C PRO A 227 -5.43 14.77 1.21
N GLY A 228 -4.23 14.76 1.80
CA GLY A 228 -3.92 13.96 2.96
C GLY A 228 -4.58 14.51 4.22
N VAL A 229 -4.35 13.85 5.37
CA VAL A 229 -5.00 14.16 6.65
C VAL A 229 -4.65 15.56 7.16
N ALA A 230 -3.40 15.99 7.04
CA ALA A 230 -2.89 17.29 7.45
C ALA A 230 -2.37 18.10 6.25
N PRO A 231 -3.27 18.56 5.35
CA PRO A 231 -2.90 19.10 4.05
C PRO A 231 -2.16 20.44 4.09
N GLY A 232 -1.95 21.04 5.27
CA GLY A 232 -1.10 22.23 5.41
C GLY A 232 -0.01 22.15 6.47
N ALA A 233 0.36 20.95 6.92
CA ALA A 233 1.65 20.72 7.58
C ALA A 233 2.81 20.98 6.61
N ASP A 234 3.99 21.39 7.09
CA ASP A 234 5.20 21.38 6.26
C ASP A 234 5.97 20.08 6.49
N LEU A 235 6.77 19.68 5.49
CA LEU A 235 7.44 18.38 5.50
C LEU A 235 8.94 18.52 5.82
N VAL A 236 9.44 17.61 6.65
CA VAL A 236 10.87 17.30 6.73
C VAL A 236 11.03 15.84 6.33
N VAL A 237 11.84 15.58 5.31
CA VAL A 237 11.95 14.25 4.70
C VAL A 237 13.33 13.68 4.96
N VAL A 238 13.40 12.40 5.33
CA VAL A 238 14.62 11.62 5.40
C VAL A 238 14.42 10.39 4.51
N LYS A 239 15.19 10.33 3.44
CA LYS A 239 15.32 9.14 2.60
C LYS A 239 16.39 8.25 3.23
N THR A 240 15.97 7.12 3.76
CA THR A 240 16.83 6.18 4.49
C THR A 240 17.18 4.94 3.67
N ASN A 241 18.14 4.16 4.18
CA ASN A 241 18.49 2.82 3.70
C ASN A 241 17.75 1.71 4.45
N PHE A 242 16.84 2.08 5.38
CA PHE A 242 16.05 1.19 6.24
C PHE A 242 16.83 0.37 7.28
N TYR A 243 18.07 0.76 7.60
CA TYR A 243 18.78 0.22 8.75
C TYR A 243 18.43 1.00 10.03
N GLU A 244 18.40 0.31 11.16
CA GLU A 244 17.93 0.86 12.45
C GLU A 244 18.71 2.12 12.89
N ASP A 245 20.02 2.13 12.67
CA ASP A 245 20.90 3.26 12.96
C ASP A 245 20.53 4.50 12.12
N SER A 246 20.33 4.30 10.83
CA SER A 246 19.97 5.36 9.89
C SER A 246 18.56 5.89 10.12
N VAL A 247 17.62 5.02 10.51
CA VAL A 247 16.28 5.43 10.93
C VAL A 247 16.35 6.28 12.20
N LEU A 248 17.13 5.86 13.20
CA LEU A 248 17.30 6.61 14.44
C LEU A 248 17.87 8.01 14.18
N ASP A 249 18.92 8.11 13.36
CA ASP A 249 19.48 9.40 12.95
C ASP A 249 18.45 10.25 12.20
N GLY A 250 17.61 9.62 11.36
CA GLY A 250 16.51 10.29 10.67
C GLY A 250 15.46 10.87 11.61
N ILE A 251 15.08 10.14 12.66
CA ILE A 251 14.16 10.63 13.71
C ILE A 251 14.76 11.87 14.38
N ARG A 252 16.02 11.77 14.81
CA ARG A 252 16.74 12.87 15.44
C ARG A 252 16.78 14.10 14.54
N PHE A 253 17.11 13.93 13.26
CA PHE A 253 17.16 15.01 12.27
C PHE A 253 15.83 15.78 12.18
N VAL A 254 14.69 15.08 12.10
CA VAL A 254 13.37 15.73 12.07
C VAL A 254 13.12 16.55 13.33
N LEU A 255 13.42 15.98 14.50
CA LEU A 255 13.17 16.64 15.79
C LEU A 255 14.05 17.88 15.97
N GLU A 256 15.32 17.80 15.60
CA GLU A 256 16.24 18.95 15.62
C GLU A 256 15.83 20.03 14.62
N ALA A 257 15.43 19.66 13.40
CA ALA A 257 14.90 20.60 12.41
C ALA A 257 13.65 21.34 12.94
N ALA A 258 12.72 20.61 13.57
CA ALA A 258 11.52 21.22 14.14
C ALA A 258 11.82 22.14 15.33
N ARG A 259 12.74 21.75 16.22
CA ARG A 259 13.24 22.62 17.32
C ARG A 259 13.87 23.89 16.77
N TYR A 260 14.71 23.78 15.75
CA TYR A 260 15.34 24.93 15.08
C TYR A 260 14.31 25.89 14.48
N LEU A 261 13.24 25.35 13.91
CA LEU A 261 12.14 26.13 13.34
C LEU A 261 11.17 26.69 14.40
N GLY A 262 11.31 26.29 15.67
CA GLY A 262 10.38 26.65 16.74
C GLY A 262 8.98 26.06 16.55
N ARG A 263 8.89 24.86 15.96
CA ARG A 263 7.62 24.22 15.56
C ARG A 263 7.42 22.86 16.22
N PRO A 264 6.18 22.47 16.54
CA PRO A 264 5.89 21.10 16.94
C PRO A 264 6.16 20.12 15.79
N ALA A 265 6.55 18.90 16.13
CA ALA A 265 6.83 17.83 15.17
C ALA A 265 6.00 16.57 15.43
N VAL A 266 5.68 15.88 14.34
CA VAL A 266 5.21 14.49 14.32
C VAL A 266 6.15 13.73 13.39
N VAL A 267 6.73 12.61 13.84
CA VAL A 267 7.59 11.77 13.00
C VAL A 267 6.82 10.51 12.63
N ASN A 268 6.66 10.25 11.32
CA ASN A 268 6.04 9.04 10.82
C ASN A 268 7.10 8.02 10.39
N LEU A 269 6.99 6.81 10.93
CA LEU A 269 7.82 5.65 10.61
C LEU A 269 6.92 4.55 10.05
N SER A 270 6.69 4.53 8.73
CA SER A 270 5.91 3.48 8.07
C SER A 270 6.78 2.26 7.75
N LEU A 271 7.56 1.82 8.73
CA LEU A 271 8.54 0.75 8.61
C LEU A 271 8.56 -0.07 9.91
N GLY A 272 9.05 -1.30 9.81
CA GLY A 272 9.16 -2.19 10.96
C GLY A 272 9.80 -3.53 10.59
N GLY A 273 10.17 -4.29 11.61
CA GLY A 273 10.80 -5.60 11.45
C GLY A 273 10.43 -6.54 12.58
N HIS A 274 10.96 -7.76 12.52
CA HIS A 274 10.73 -8.79 13.54
C HIS A 274 11.97 -9.10 14.39
N ALA A 275 13.09 -8.44 14.12
CA ALA A 275 14.32 -8.61 14.90
C ALA A 275 14.17 -7.95 16.28
N GLY A 276 14.55 -8.67 17.33
CA GLY A 276 14.42 -8.20 18.72
C GLY A 276 13.25 -8.83 19.48
N SER A 277 13.14 -8.47 20.76
CA SER A 277 12.20 -9.03 21.73
C SER A 277 10.82 -8.38 21.73
N HIS A 278 10.65 -7.23 21.04
CA HIS A 278 9.40 -6.46 21.01
C HIS A 278 8.92 -6.04 22.41
N ASP A 279 9.85 -5.80 23.32
CA ASP A 279 9.59 -5.49 24.73
C ASP A 279 10.16 -4.13 25.17
N GLY A 280 10.53 -3.26 24.21
CA GLY A 280 11.05 -1.93 24.49
C GLY A 280 12.51 -1.90 24.95
N ARG A 281 13.25 -3.02 24.88
CA ARG A 281 14.61 -3.12 25.42
C ARG A 281 15.70 -3.12 24.37
N SER A 282 15.37 -3.21 23.09
CA SER A 282 16.38 -3.13 22.03
C SER A 282 17.07 -1.76 22.03
N PRO A 283 18.28 -1.65 21.47
CA PRO A 283 18.98 -0.37 21.35
C PRO A 283 18.16 0.69 20.61
N LEU A 284 17.47 0.33 19.52
CA LEU A 284 16.62 1.24 18.77
C LEU A 284 15.46 1.75 19.61
N GLU A 285 14.68 0.86 20.22
CA GLU A 285 13.51 1.23 21.05
C GLU A 285 13.91 2.19 22.17
N ARG A 286 14.97 1.85 22.91
CA ARG A 286 15.50 2.71 23.98
C ARG A 286 16.04 4.03 23.49
N ALA A 287 16.68 4.05 22.31
CA ALA A 287 17.22 5.29 21.76
C ALA A 287 16.11 6.25 21.31
N VAL A 288 14.99 5.73 20.80
CA VAL A 288 13.81 6.52 20.50
C VAL A 288 13.22 7.15 21.77
N ASP A 289 13.15 6.40 22.88
CA ASP A 289 12.69 6.93 24.18
C ASP A 289 13.55 8.10 24.68
N LEU A 290 14.85 8.11 24.36
CA LEU A 290 15.76 9.20 24.74
C LEU A 290 15.60 10.47 23.90
N LEU A 291 14.88 10.40 22.78
CA LEU A 291 14.63 11.55 21.89
C LEU A 291 13.32 12.29 22.22
N ALA A 292 12.44 11.67 23.01
CA ALA A 292 11.11 12.17 23.38
C ALA A 292 11.15 13.30 24.43
#